data_AF-A0A523SW13-F1
#
_entry.id   AF-A0A523SW13-F1
#
_cell.length_a   1.000
_cell.length_b   1.000
_cell.length_c   1.000
_cell.angle_alpha   90.00
_cell.angle_beta   90.00
_cell.angle_gamma   90.00
#
_symmetry.space_group_name_H-M   'P 1'
#
loop_
_entity.id
_entity.type
_entity.pdbx_description
1 polymer ?
#
loop_
_entity_poly.entity_id
_entity_poly.type
_entity_poly.pdbx_seq_one_letter_code
_entity_poly.pdbx_strand_id
1 'polypeptide(L)'
;DFINCTNGVFHMGQRDINWVRISKEAKQKGFKFKHFGSILHAKLHGEYGKIFDKVQIKIFTQEKDILDLIGTARKVYKKRDERLADMTDESTDTYYSCTLCQSFAPNHVCIITPERSGLCGAYNWLDGKAAYNINPTGPNQPVKKGKVIDAVKGQWQDVNEFIYNNSHKTLEIFNAYSIIEHPMTSCGCFECICCVLPSTNGVMIVFRDYIGMTPVGMKFSTLAGMIGGGVQTPGFIGHSKQYIGSAKFISANGGAKRIVWMDRALKEEMVPVIRKIGNQEGIENFINMIADDTNAVTEEEVLEYITKKNHLALSLPALF
;
A
#
# COMPACT_ATOMS: atom_id res chain seq x y z
N ASP A 1 -8.03 -11.57 6.60
CA ASP A 1 -8.32 -13.00 6.35
C ASP A 1 -9.35 -13.59 7.28
N PHE A 2 -9.17 -13.57 8.60
CA PHE A 2 -10.12 -14.19 9.55
C PHE A 2 -11.60 -13.87 9.29
N ILE A 3 -11.91 -12.60 9.03
CA ILE A 3 -13.27 -12.16 8.72
C ILE A 3 -13.71 -12.61 7.31
N ASN A 4 -12.83 -12.54 6.31
CA ASN A 4 -13.11 -12.90 4.92
C ASN A 4 -13.35 -14.40 4.70
N CYS A 5 -12.94 -15.27 5.64
CA CYS A 5 -13.28 -16.70 5.60
C CYS A 5 -14.78 -16.96 5.82
N THR A 6 -15.55 -15.96 6.26
CA THR A 6 -16.98 -16.11 6.51
C THR A 6 -17.77 -15.80 5.24
N ASN A 7 -18.51 -16.80 4.74
CA ASN A 7 -19.36 -16.63 3.56
C ASN A 7 -20.35 -15.45 3.76
N GLY A 8 -20.39 -14.54 2.81
CA GLY A 8 -21.26 -13.36 2.83
C GLY A 8 -20.77 -12.22 3.72
N VAL A 9 -19.54 -12.29 4.25
CA VAL A 9 -18.90 -11.19 4.97
C VAL A 9 -17.62 -10.79 4.23
N PHE A 10 -17.43 -9.48 4.06
CA PHE A 10 -16.28 -8.89 3.41
C PHE A 10 -15.62 -7.89 4.36
N HIS A 11 -14.28 -7.91 4.41
CA HIS A 11 -13.42 -6.97 5.09
C HIS A 11 -12.26 -6.57 4.18
N MET A 12 -11.98 -5.27 4.10
CA MET A 12 -10.82 -4.71 3.41
C MET A 12 -10.25 -3.52 4.19
N GLY A 13 -9.04 -3.10 3.86
CA GLY A 13 -8.36 -2.01 4.56
C GLY A 13 -7.77 -2.45 5.90
N GLN A 14 -7.37 -1.46 6.69
CA GLN A 14 -6.59 -1.63 7.91
C GLN A 14 -6.78 -0.44 8.86
N ARG A 15 -6.39 -0.59 10.13
CA ARG A 15 -6.53 0.46 11.17
C ARG A 15 -7.94 1.08 11.17
N ASP A 16 -8.04 2.40 11.07
CA ASP A 16 -9.26 3.20 11.06
C ASP A 16 -9.77 3.54 9.64
N ILE A 17 -9.20 2.91 8.62
CA ILE A 17 -9.70 2.96 7.24
C ILE A 17 -10.12 1.56 6.77
N ASN A 18 -10.56 0.73 7.71
CA ASN A 18 -11.13 -0.57 7.40
C ASN A 18 -12.55 -0.44 6.85
N TRP A 19 -12.96 -1.40 6.05
CA TRP A 19 -14.26 -1.44 5.41
C TRP A 19 -14.86 -2.83 5.49
N VAL A 20 -16.06 -2.92 6.05
CA VAL A 20 -16.77 -4.18 6.24
C VAL A 20 -18.14 -4.15 5.57
N ARG A 21 -18.49 -5.22 4.86
CA ARG A 21 -19.82 -5.44 4.28
C ARG A 21 -20.37 -6.79 4.72
N ILE A 22 -21.68 -6.85 4.96
CA ILE A 22 -22.41 -8.07 5.30
C ILE A 22 -23.52 -8.24 4.27
N SER A 23 -23.58 -9.40 3.61
CA SER A 23 -24.59 -9.68 2.60
C SER A 23 -25.97 -9.84 3.23
N LYS A 24 -27.02 -9.56 2.44
CA LYS A 24 -28.41 -9.80 2.86
C LYS A 24 -28.63 -11.27 3.21
N GLU A 25 -28.01 -12.18 2.47
CA GLU A 25 -28.06 -13.62 2.71
C GLU A 25 -27.43 -14.01 4.05
N ALA A 26 -26.24 -13.49 4.38
CA ALA A 26 -25.59 -13.76 5.66
C ALA A 26 -26.49 -13.30 6.83
N LYS A 27 -27.10 -12.12 6.70
CA LYS A 27 -28.08 -11.62 7.68
C LYS A 27 -29.30 -12.55 7.79
N GLN A 28 -29.87 -12.99 6.68
CA GLN A 28 -31.03 -13.92 6.65
C GLN A 28 -30.69 -15.27 7.30
N LYS A 29 -29.46 -15.77 7.10
CA LYS A 29 -28.92 -16.97 7.76
C LYS A 29 -28.56 -16.76 9.23
N GLY A 30 -28.82 -15.58 9.78
CA GLY A 30 -28.69 -15.29 11.21
C GLY A 30 -27.36 -14.69 11.64
N PHE A 31 -26.53 -14.17 10.72
CA PHE A 31 -25.29 -13.48 11.09
C PHE A 31 -25.58 -12.25 11.94
N LYS A 32 -24.89 -12.12 13.08
CA LYS A 32 -25.00 -11.03 14.05
C LYS A 32 -23.61 -10.48 14.37
N PHE A 33 -23.53 -9.24 14.85
CA PHE A 33 -22.24 -8.62 15.20
C PHE A 33 -21.41 -9.46 16.18
N LYS A 34 -22.05 -10.14 17.16
CA LYS A 34 -21.35 -11.06 18.08
C LYS A 34 -20.50 -12.12 17.38
N HIS A 35 -20.85 -12.52 16.16
CA HIS A 35 -20.10 -13.52 15.41
C HIS A 35 -18.73 -13.01 14.96
N PHE A 36 -18.55 -11.70 14.71
CA PHE A 36 -17.21 -11.13 14.55
C PHE A 36 -16.35 -11.42 15.79
N GLY A 37 -16.94 -11.26 16.98
CA GLY A 37 -16.29 -11.56 18.25
C GLY A 37 -15.91 -13.04 18.37
N SER A 38 -16.83 -13.95 18.07
CA SER A 38 -16.58 -15.40 18.08
C SER A 38 -15.49 -15.82 17.09
N ILE A 39 -15.53 -15.28 15.86
CA ILE A 39 -14.53 -15.56 14.82
C ILE A 39 -13.16 -15.09 15.27
N LEU A 40 -13.04 -13.83 15.68
CA LEU A 40 -11.76 -13.25 16.12
C LEU A 40 -11.21 -13.97 17.35
N HIS A 41 -12.07 -14.26 18.34
CA HIS A 41 -11.67 -15.01 19.53
C HIS A 41 -11.12 -16.39 19.16
N ALA A 42 -11.86 -17.17 18.37
CA ALA A 42 -11.43 -18.53 17.98
C ALA A 42 -10.16 -18.51 17.12
N LYS A 43 -10.09 -17.63 16.11
CA LYS A 43 -8.92 -17.53 15.22
C LYS A 43 -7.68 -17.02 15.95
N LEU A 44 -7.80 -15.98 16.78
CA LEU A 44 -6.65 -15.48 17.55
C LEU A 44 -6.11 -16.54 18.50
N HIS A 45 -6.97 -17.27 19.23
CA HIS A 45 -6.51 -18.37 20.08
C HIS A 45 -5.87 -19.51 19.28
N GLY A 46 -6.46 -19.90 18.16
CA GLY A 46 -5.94 -20.99 17.32
C GLY A 46 -4.56 -20.67 16.72
N GLU A 47 -4.35 -19.43 16.30
CA GLU A 47 -3.10 -19.02 15.61
C GLU A 47 -2.03 -18.53 16.60
N TYR A 48 -2.42 -17.91 17.71
CA TYR A 48 -1.51 -17.17 18.61
C TYR A 48 -1.63 -17.56 20.08
N GLY A 49 -2.27 -18.68 20.42
CA GLY A 49 -2.46 -19.13 21.81
C GLY A 49 -1.17 -19.41 22.59
N LYS A 50 -0.01 -19.44 21.92
CA LYS A 50 1.32 -19.49 22.58
C LYS A 50 1.82 -18.13 23.07
N ILE A 51 1.18 -17.04 22.66
CA ILE A 51 1.60 -15.65 22.95
C ILE A 51 0.75 -15.04 24.08
N PHE A 52 -0.52 -15.42 24.16
CA PHE A 52 -1.44 -14.91 25.17
C PHE A 52 -2.41 -15.99 25.65
N ASP A 53 -2.88 -15.83 26.89
CA ASP A 53 -3.79 -16.79 27.53
C ASP A 53 -5.28 -16.43 27.37
N LYS A 54 -5.60 -15.14 27.25
CA LYS A 54 -6.99 -14.64 27.23
C LYS A 54 -7.16 -13.54 26.19
N VAL A 55 -8.30 -13.56 25.50
CA VAL A 55 -8.69 -12.50 24.56
C VAL A 55 -10.10 -11.99 24.87
N GLN A 56 -10.28 -10.67 24.86
CA GLN A 56 -11.60 -10.04 24.92
C GLN A 56 -11.81 -9.23 23.65
N ILE A 57 -12.93 -9.49 22.96
CA ILE A 57 -13.32 -8.73 21.77
C ILE A 57 -14.51 -7.83 22.13
N LYS A 58 -14.37 -6.53 21.85
CA LYS A 58 -15.44 -5.53 21.99
C LYS A 58 -15.76 -4.98 20.61
N ILE A 59 -17.05 -4.94 20.28
CA ILE A 59 -17.54 -4.42 19.00
C ILE A 59 -18.41 -3.21 19.31
N PHE A 60 -17.99 -2.06 18.80
CA PHE A 60 -18.70 -0.80 18.97
C PHE A 60 -19.44 -0.47 17.68
N THR A 61 -20.73 -0.22 17.80
CA THR A 61 -21.59 0.19 16.68
C THR A 61 -22.29 1.52 16.92
N GLN A 62 -22.13 2.10 18.12
CA GLN A 62 -22.67 3.41 18.45
C GLN A 62 -21.65 4.48 18.08
N GLU A 63 -22.11 5.53 17.39
CA GLU A 63 -21.25 6.61 16.89
C GLU A 63 -20.44 7.26 18.01
N LYS A 64 -21.10 7.58 19.14
CA LYS A 64 -20.45 8.18 20.31
C LYS A 64 -19.26 7.35 20.81
N ASP A 65 -19.46 6.06 21.04
CA ASP A 65 -18.40 5.17 21.53
C ASP A 65 -17.22 5.10 20.55
N ILE A 66 -17.51 5.12 19.24
CA ILE A 66 -16.49 5.10 18.19
C ILE A 66 -15.67 6.40 18.23
N LEU A 67 -16.33 7.56 18.28
CA LEU A 67 -15.66 8.87 18.33
C LEU A 67 -14.80 9.03 19.59
N ASP A 68 -15.24 8.50 20.73
CA ASP A 68 -14.49 8.52 21.98
C ASP A 68 -13.23 7.62 21.91
N LEU A 69 -13.30 6.50 21.19
CA LEU A 69 -12.22 5.51 21.13
C LEU A 69 -11.23 5.72 19.98
N ILE A 70 -11.64 6.36 18.88
CA ILE A 70 -10.82 6.46 17.66
C ILE A 70 -9.50 7.20 17.92
N GLY A 71 -9.53 8.21 18.80
CA GLY A 71 -8.33 8.94 19.23
C GLY A 71 -7.33 8.04 19.96
N THR A 72 -7.81 7.07 20.74
CA THR A 72 -6.95 6.09 21.43
C THR A 72 -6.29 5.15 20.44
N ALA A 73 -7.05 4.64 19.47
CA ALA A 73 -6.52 3.78 18.42
C ALA A 73 -5.43 4.50 17.59
N ARG A 74 -5.70 5.75 17.18
CA ARG A 74 -4.75 6.59 16.43
C ARG A 74 -3.45 6.85 17.18
N LYS A 75 -3.48 7.02 18.50
CA LYS A 75 -2.26 7.14 19.33
C LYS A 75 -1.40 5.87 19.28
N VAL A 76 -2.03 4.69 19.29
CA VAL A 76 -1.32 3.41 19.16
C VAL A 76 -0.69 3.28 17.76
N TYR A 77 -1.41 3.69 16.71
CA TYR A 77 -0.90 3.69 15.34
C TYR A 77 0.34 4.59 15.20
N LYS A 78 0.25 5.83 15.70
CA LYS A 78 1.37 6.77 15.69
C LYS A 78 2.60 6.20 16.39
N LYS A 79 2.44 5.61 17.58
CA LYS A 79 3.54 4.98 18.31
C LYS A 79 4.16 3.79 17.56
N ARG A 80 3.38 3.06 16.76
CA ARG A 80 3.92 1.99 15.90
C ARG A 80 4.73 2.57 14.74
N ASP A 81 4.23 3.62 14.11
CA ASP A 81 4.90 4.27 12.98
C ASP A 81 6.22 4.94 13.43
N GLU A 82 6.24 5.56 14.61
CA GLU A 82 7.45 6.16 15.23
C GLU A 82 8.59 5.15 15.43
N ARG A 83 8.29 3.86 15.65
CA ARG A 83 9.33 2.82 15.81
C ARG A 83 10.10 2.52 14.52
N LEU A 84 9.54 2.87 13.37
CA LEU A 84 10.17 2.69 12.06
C LEU A 84 10.83 3.95 11.53
N ALA A 85 10.59 5.11 12.16
CA ALA A 85 10.96 6.40 11.60
C ALA A 85 12.46 6.53 11.31
N ASP A 86 13.31 5.86 12.10
CA ASP A 86 14.77 5.92 11.98
C ASP A 86 15.37 4.75 11.17
N MET A 87 14.54 3.80 10.69
CA MET A 87 15.01 2.67 9.90
C MET A 87 14.97 2.98 8.41
N THR A 88 16.11 2.81 7.74
CA THR A 88 16.21 2.94 6.27
C THR A 88 16.53 1.61 5.61
N ASP A 89 16.31 1.52 4.30
CA ASP A 89 16.64 0.33 3.52
C ASP A 89 18.14 0.05 3.48
N GLU A 90 18.99 1.08 3.65
CA GLU A 90 20.43 0.95 3.81
C GLU A 90 20.85 0.44 5.20
N SER A 91 20.08 0.73 6.24
CA SER A 91 20.41 0.40 7.64
C SER A 91 20.26 -1.09 8.00
N THR A 92 19.68 -1.90 7.11
CA THR A 92 19.45 -3.34 7.31
C THR A 92 19.94 -4.11 6.09
N ASP A 93 20.44 -5.35 6.28
CA ASP A 93 20.76 -6.27 5.19
C ASP A 93 19.60 -7.22 4.83
N THR A 94 18.52 -7.16 5.62
CA THR A 94 17.41 -8.09 5.59
C THR A 94 16.10 -7.36 5.36
N TYR A 95 15.34 -7.84 4.37
CA TYR A 95 13.94 -7.51 4.14
C TYR A 95 13.04 -8.66 4.59
N TYR A 96 11.74 -8.45 4.50
CA TYR A 96 10.76 -9.50 4.77
C TYR A 96 9.84 -9.69 3.58
N SER A 97 9.64 -10.94 3.16
CA SER A 97 8.59 -11.26 2.21
C SER A 97 7.23 -11.32 2.89
N CYS A 98 6.16 -11.29 2.09
CA CYS A 98 4.83 -11.69 2.53
C CYS A 98 4.10 -12.42 1.39
N THR A 99 3.73 -13.67 1.64
CA THR A 99 2.97 -14.54 0.72
C THR A 99 1.51 -14.76 1.16
N LEU A 100 1.06 -14.04 2.19
CA LEU A 100 -0.30 -14.16 2.77
C LEU A 100 -1.42 -14.08 1.71
N CYS A 101 -1.24 -13.18 0.74
CA CYS A 101 -2.23 -12.93 -0.30
C CYS A 101 -2.17 -13.91 -1.49
N GLN A 102 -1.34 -14.96 -1.44
CA GLN A 102 -1.31 -16.00 -2.48
C GLN A 102 -2.60 -16.82 -2.55
N SER A 103 -3.42 -16.76 -1.49
CA SER A 103 -4.81 -17.24 -1.51
C SER A 103 -5.70 -16.53 -2.55
N PHE A 104 -5.35 -15.31 -2.95
CA PHE A 104 -6.06 -14.52 -3.96
C PHE A 104 -5.26 -14.35 -5.26
N ALA A 105 -3.94 -14.20 -5.15
CA ALA A 105 -3.03 -14.00 -6.28
C ALA A 105 -1.84 -14.95 -6.15
N PRO A 106 -1.91 -16.19 -6.69
CA PRO A 106 -0.98 -17.27 -6.36
C PRO A 106 0.50 -16.96 -6.58
N ASN A 107 0.82 -16.13 -7.56
CA ASN A 107 2.22 -15.78 -7.89
C ASN A 107 2.70 -14.48 -7.25
N HIS A 108 1.83 -13.79 -6.50
CA HIS A 108 2.18 -12.54 -5.87
C HIS A 108 3.09 -12.76 -4.65
N VAL A 109 4.14 -11.96 -4.54
CA VAL A 109 5.03 -11.88 -3.39
C VAL A 109 5.26 -10.40 -3.07
N CYS A 110 4.89 -9.96 -1.87
CA CYS A 110 5.33 -8.66 -1.36
C CYS A 110 6.77 -8.77 -0.86
N ILE A 111 7.62 -7.80 -1.17
CA ILE A 111 8.87 -7.53 -0.44
C ILE A 111 8.67 -6.27 0.39
N ILE A 112 8.78 -6.41 1.70
CA ILE A 112 8.56 -5.35 2.68
C ILE A 112 9.93 -4.90 3.19
N THR A 113 10.21 -3.61 3.00
CA THR A 113 11.44 -2.95 3.44
C THR A 113 11.10 -1.91 4.51
N PRO A 114 12.08 -1.40 5.28
CA PRO A 114 11.84 -0.29 6.21
C PRO A 114 11.14 0.90 5.54
N GLU A 115 11.48 1.20 4.29
CA GLU A 115 10.96 2.37 3.55
C GLU A 115 9.86 2.01 2.54
N ARG A 116 9.46 0.74 2.43
CA ARG A 116 8.36 0.27 1.58
C ARG A 116 7.52 -0.76 2.32
N SER A 117 6.43 -0.29 2.92
CA SER A 117 5.44 -1.17 3.55
C SER A 117 4.79 -2.10 2.52
N GLY A 118 4.17 -3.18 2.99
CA GLY A 118 3.28 -3.98 2.16
C GLY A 118 2.19 -3.11 1.54
N LEU A 119 1.78 -3.42 0.31
CA LEU A 119 0.84 -2.60 -0.46
C LEU A 119 -0.54 -2.43 0.21
N CYS A 120 -0.91 -3.33 1.13
CA CYS A 120 -2.12 -3.22 1.94
C CYS A 120 -2.07 -2.13 3.03
N GLY A 121 -0.90 -1.54 3.30
CA GLY A 121 -0.68 -0.58 4.39
C GLY A 121 -0.68 -1.17 5.80
N ALA A 122 -1.00 -2.46 5.95
CA ALA A 122 -1.17 -3.11 7.25
C ALA A 122 0.10 -3.79 7.80
N TYR A 123 1.05 -4.11 6.91
CA TYR A 123 2.31 -4.76 7.25
C TYR A 123 3.48 -3.85 6.93
N ASN A 124 4.24 -3.50 7.95
CA ASN A 124 5.53 -2.85 7.80
C ASN A 124 6.68 -3.83 8.10
N TRP A 125 7.93 -3.37 8.01
CA TRP A 125 9.09 -4.24 8.19
C TRP A 125 9.16 -4.89 9.59
N LEU A 126 8.81 -4.13 10.65
CA LEU A 126 8.75 -4.67 12.02
C LEU A 126 7.65 -5.72 12.18
N ASP A 127 6.52 -5.54 11.50
CA ASP A 127 5.44 -6.54 11.50
C ASP A 127 5.90 -7.83 10.80
N GLY A 128 6.62 -7.73 9.67
CA GLY A 128 7.23 -8.88 9.00
C GLY A 128 8.21 -9.65 9.91
N LYS A 129 9.09 -8.90 10.60
CA LYS A 129 10.00 -9.46 11.60
C LYS A 129 9.28 -10.14 12.76
N ALA A 130 8.27 -9.48 13.33
CA ALA A 130 7.48 -10.03 14.42
C ALA A 130 6.72 -11.29 13.98
N ALA A 131 6.11 -11.27 12.80
CA ALA A 131 5.37 -12.40 12.25
C ALA A 131 6.27 -13.64 12.06
N TYR A 132 7.49 -13.46 11.51
CA TYR A 132 8.46 -14.55 11.40
C TYR A 132 8.88 -15.11 12.78
N ASN A 133 9.17 -14.23 13.75
CA ASN A 133 9.55 -14.66 15.11
C ASN A 133 8.42 -15.43 15.83
N ILE A 134 7.17 -15.08 15.54
CA ILE A 134 5.98 -15.77 16.06
C ILE A 134 5.80 -17.12 15.39
N ASN A 135 5.93 -17.18 14.07
CA ASN A 135 5.75 -18.38 13.28
C ASN A 135 6.78 -18.44 12.13
N PRO A 136 7.92 -19.12 12.32
CA PRO A 136 8.97 -19.22 11.30
C PRO A 136 8.56 -19.92 10.01
N THR A 137 7.49 -20.73 10.03
CA THR A 137 6.92 -21.39 8.85
C THR A 137 5.75 -20.59 8.25
N GLY A 138 5.52 -19.38 8.75
CA GLY A 138 4.44 -18.50 8.31
C GLY A 138 4.71 -17.82 6.96
N PRO A 139 3.81 -16.93 6.52
CA PRO A 139 3.88 -16.27 5.22
C PRO A 139 4.96 -15.18 5.13
N ASN A 140 5.56 -14.79 6.26
CA ASN A 140 6.60 -13.78 6.31
C ASN A 140 7.95 -14.46 6.52
N GLN A 141 8.84 -14.35 5.53
CA GLN A 141 10.18 -14.94 5.58
C GLN A 141 11.25 -13.83 5.49
N PRO A 142 12.36 -13.93 6.24
CA PRO A 142 13.48 -13.02 6.07
C PRO A 142 14.13 -13.26 4.71
N VAL A 143 14.42 -12.18 3.99
CA VAL A 143 15.07 -12.19 2.68
C VAL A 143 16.30 -11.32 2.77
N LYS A 144 17.49 -11.93 2.72
CA LYS A 144 18.73 -11.16 2.66
C LYS A 144 18.81 -10.44 1.32
N LYS A 145 19.40 -9.25 1.30
CA LYS A 145 19.69 -8.55 0.05
C LYS A 145 20.67 -9.35 -0.81
N GLY A 146 21.75 -9.87 -0.21
CA GLY A 146 22.81 -10.54 -0.96
C GLY A 146 23.55 -9.59 -1.88
N LYS A 147 23.92 -10.05 -3.08
CA LYS A 147 24.68 -9.24 -4.06
C LYS A 147 23.80 -8.13 -4.64
N VAL A 148 24.30 -6.89 -4.61
CA VAL A 148 23.69 -5.75 -5.30
C VAL A 148 23.82 -5.93 -6.81
N ILE A 149 22.70 -5.85 -7.53
CA ILE A 149 22.68 -5.81 -9.00
C ILE A 149 22.55 -4.35 -9.46
N ASP A 150 21.56 -3.64 -8.91
CA ASP A 150 21.34 -2.21 -9.16
C ASP A 150 20.77 -1.55 -7.90
N ALA A 151 21.58 -0.75 -7.20
CA ALA A 151 21.15 -0.07 -5.98
C ALA A 151 20.13 1.06 -6.25
N VAL A 152 20.17 1.68 -7.43
CA VAL A 152 19.26 2.79 -7.79
C VAL A 152 17.85 2.25 -8.01
N LYS A 153 17.73 1.11 -8.71
CA LYS A 153 16.44 0.42 -8.93
C LYS A 153 16.00 -0.42 -7.73
N GLY A 154 16.89 -0.68 -6.78
CA GLY A 154 16.63 -1.53 -5.63
C GLY A 154 16.51 -2.99 -6.06
N GLN A 155 17.53 -3.48 -6.75
CA GLN A 155 17.61 -4.83 -7.29
C GLN A 155 18.77 -5.58 -6.63
N TRP A 156 18.45 -6.73 -6.04
CA TRP A 156 19.42 -7.59 -5.40
C TRP A 156 19.22 -9.06 -5.79
N GLN A 157 20.32 -9.80 -5.88
CA GLN A 157 20.32 -11.18 -6.38
C GLN A 157 19.47 -12.12 -5.53
N ASP A 158 19.68 -12.13 -4.21
CA ASP A 158 18.97 -13.05 -3.31
C ASP A 158 17.47 -12.70 -3.20
N VAL A 159 17.13 -11.42 -3.37
CA VAL A 159 15.72 -10.98 -3.44
C VAL A 159 15.05 -11.51 -4.71
N ASN A 160 15.72 -11.41 -5.87
CA ASN A 160 15.21 -11.99 -7.11
C ASN A 160 15.06 -13.51 -7.00
N GLU A 161 16.05 -14.22 -6.45
CA GLU A 161 16.00 -15.66 -6.27
C GLU A 161 14.85 -16.08 -5.33
N PHE A 162 14.66 -15.35 -4.23
CA PHE A 162 13.54 -15.59 -3.33
C PHE A 162 12.20 -15.41 -4.05
N ILE A 163 12.03 -14.30 -4.79
CA ILE A 163 10.81 -14.01 -5.52
C ILE A 163 10.55 -15.09 -6.56
N TYR A 164 11.53 -15.45 -7.38
CA TYR A 164 11.41 -16.48 -8.40
C TYR A 164 10.89 -17.81 -7.82
N ASN A 165 11.49 -18.27 -6.73
CA ASN A 165 11.08 -19.50 -6.09
C ASN A 165 9.68 -19.43 -5.46
N ASN A 166 9.31 -18.27 -4.89
CA ASN A 166 8.03 -18.10 -4.19
C ASN A 166 6.89 -17.57 -5.07
N SER A 167 7.18 -17.20 -6.33
CA SER A 167 6.19 -16.79 -7.32
C SER A 167 5.88 -17.92 -8.32
N HIS A 168 6.12 -19.18 -7.96
CA HIS A 168 6.02 -20.32 -8.88
C HIS A 168 6.83 -20.13 -10.17
N LYS A 169 8.02 -19.51 -10.07
CA LYS A 169 8.96 -19.27 -11.17
C LYS A 169 8.47 -18.30 -12.25
N THR A 170 7.44 -17.49 -11.97
CA THR A 170 6.92 -16.52 -12.96
C THR A 170 7.57 -15.14 -12.90
N LEU A 171 8.27 -14.80 -11.82
CA LEU A 171 8.86 -13.47 -11.62
C LEU A 171 10.38 -13.61 -11.44
N GLU A 172 11.13 -13.25 -12.47
CA GLU A 172 12.60 -13.38 -12.46
C GLU A 172 13.30 -12.14 -11.91
N ILE A 173 12.73 -10.96 -12.18
CA ILE A 173 13.33 -9.68 -11.86
C ILE A 173 12.35 -8.84 -11.03
N PHE A 174 12.87 -8.22 -9.99
CA PHE A 174 12.15 -7.28 -9.14
C PHE A 174 12.98 -6.03 -8.86
N ASN A 175 12.37 -4.87 -9.08
CA ASN A 175 12.94 -3.58 -8.71
C ASN A 175 12.09 -2.93 -7.60
N ALA A 176 12.70 -2.71 -6.43
CA ALA A 176 12.01 -2.12 -5.29
C ALA A 176 11.66 -0.63 -5.48
N TYR A 177 12.36 0.09 -6.36
CA TYR A 177 12.27 1.55 -6.47
C TYR A 177 11.85 2.04 -7.85
N SER A 178 11.49 1.13 -8.76
CA SER A 178 11.07 1.45 -10.13
C SER A 178 9.59 1.15 -10.35
N ILE A 179 8.89 2.07 -11.02
CA ILE A 179 7.53 1.83 -11.57
C ILE A 179 7.58 1.36 -13.03
N ILE A 180 8.65 1.68 -13.77
CA ILE A 180 8.76 1.38 -15.21
C ILE A 180 9.31 -0.03 -15.43
N GLU A 181 10.49 -0.31 -14.91
CA GLU A 181 11.15 -1.60 -15.11
C GLU A 181 10.82 -2.55 -13.96
N HIS A 182 10.25 -3.71 -14.29
CA HIS A 182 10.01 -4.83 -13.38
C HIS A 182 9.48 -4.44 -11.98
N PRO A 183 8.37 -3.69 -11.90
CA PRO A 183 7.82 -3.27 -10.63
C PRO A 183 7.33 -4.45 -9.78
N MET A 184 7.08 -4.20 -8.50
CA MET A 184 6.38 -5.16 -7.63
C MET A 184 4.98 -5.45 -8.19
N THR A 185 4.62 -6.74 -8.22
CA THR A 185 3.26 -7.14 -8.59
C THR A 185 2.26 -6.78 -7.50
N SER A 186 0.97 -6.84 -7.79
CA SER A 186 -0.09 -6.57 -6.81
C SER A 186 -1.02 -7.77 -6.65
N CYS A 187 -1.51 -8.03 -5.43
CA CYS A 187 -2.57 -9.01 -5.21
C CYS A 187 -3.95 -8.40 -5.52
N GLY A 188 -4.58 -7.75 -4.54
CA GLY A 188 -5.88 -7.10 -4.69
C GLY A 188 -6.28 -6.17 -3.54
N CYS A 189 -5.45 -6.07 -2.50
CA CYS A 189 -5.75 -5.32 -1.27
C CYS A 189 -5.00 -3.99 -1.13
N PHE A 190 -4.34 -3.50 -2.20
CA PHE A 190 -3.61 -2.22 -2.20
C PHE A 190 -4.50 -1.04 -1.82
N GLU A 191 -3.99 -0.08 -1.04
CA GLU A 191 -4.77 1.11 -0.67
C GLU A 191 -4.89 2.09 -1.83
N CYS A 192 -3.79 2.27 -2.57
CA CYS A 192 -3.66 3.20 -3.68
C CYS A 192 -3.13 2.48 -4.92
N ILE A 193 -3.39 3.09 -6.07
CA ILE A 193 -2.73 2.75 -7.33
C ILE A 193 -1.98 3.99 -7.82
N CYS A 194 -0.71 3.80 -8.18
CA CYS A 194 0.09 4.78 -8.89
C CYS A 194 0.17 4.38 -10.37
N CYS A 195 -0.11 5.32 -11.27
CA CYS A 195 -0.06 5.13 -12.72
C CYS A 195 0.80 6.21 -13.38
N VAL A 196 1.58 5.87 -14.39
CA VAL A 196 2.27 6.86 -15.23
C VAL A 196 1.25 7.60 -16.10
N LEU A 197 1.43 8.92 -16.21
CA LEU A 197 0.74 9.81 -17.14
C LEU A 197 1.77 10.33 -18.16
N PRO A 198 1.94 9.65 -19.32
CA PRO A 198 3.03 9.91 -20.25
C PRO A 198 3.16 11.38 -20.66
N SER A 199 2.06 12.04 -21.03
CA SER A 199 2.04 13.42 -21.54
C SER A 199 2.46 14.44 -20.49
N THR A 200 2.43 14.07 -19.21
CA THR A 200 2.77 14.94 -18.08
C THR A 200 4.19 14.73 -17.55
N ASN A 201 4.91 13.73 -18.08
CA ASN A 201 6.19 13.26 -17.52
C ASN A 201 6.08 12.92 -16.01
N GLY A 202 4.91 12.46 -15.58
CA GLY A 202 4.55 12.33 -14.17
C GLY A 202 3.73 11.07 -13.88
N VAL A 203 3.23 10.99 -12.65
CA VAL A 203 2.37 9.92 -12.17
C VAL A 203 1.13 10.48 -11.48
N MET A 204 0.03 9.75 -11.57
CA MET A 204 -1.16 9.97 -10.74
C MET A 204 -1.25 8.94 -9.62
N ILE A 205 -1.90 9.30 -8.51
CA ILE A 205 -2.23 8.38 -7.42
C ILE A 205 -3.73 8.44 -7.15
N VAL A 206 -4.38 7.27 -7.10
CA VAL A 206 -5.81 7.16 -6.79
C VAL A 206 -6.04 6.23 -5.61
N PHE A 207 -6.85 6.66 -4.64
CA PHE A 207 -7.26 5.86 -3.50
C PHE A 207 -8.43 4.92 -3.83
N ARG A 208 -8.48 3.77 -3.15
CA ARG A 208 -9.47 2.71 -3.34
C ARG A 208 -10.93 3.16 -3.25
N ASP A 209 -11.23 4.12 -2.38
CA ASP A 209 -12.61 4.57 -2.18
C ASP A 209 -13.05 5.63 -3.20
N TYR A 210 -12.13 6.09 -4.07
CA TYR A 210 -12.47 7.00 -5.15
C TYR A 210 -13.22 6.27 -6.26
N ILE A 211 -14.45 6.73 -6.55
CA ILE A 211 -15.38 6.11 -7.52
C ILE A 211 -15.43 6.82 -8.88
N GLY A 212 -14.76 7.97 -8.98
CA GLY A 212 -14.75 8.82 -10.17
C GLY A 212 -13.81 8.33 -11.28
N MET A 213 -13.81 9.06 -12.38
CA MET A 213 -12.86 8.83 -13.47
C MET A 213 -11.50 9.43 -13.11
N THR A 214 -10.43 8.79 -13.56
CA THR A 214 -9.07 9.30 -13.35
C THR A 214 -8.46 9.73 -14.69
N PRO A 215 -7.37 10.52 -14.68
CA PRO A 215 -6.73 11.00 -15.91
C PRO A 215 -6.27 9.91 -16.89
N VAL A 216 -6.05 8.66 -16.43
CA VAL A 216 -5.77 7.50 -17.30
C VAL A 216 -7.01 6.91 -18.01
N GLY A 217 -8.18 7.58 -17.91
CA GLY A 217 -9.41 7.14 -18.55
C GLY A 217 -10.06 5.91 -17.91
N MET A 218 -9.67 5.54 -16.68
CA MET A 218 -10.20 4.39 -15.95
C MET A 218 -10.59 4.74 -14.52
N LYS A 219 -11.59 4.03 -13.98
CA LYS A 219 -11.90 4.06 -12.54
C LYS A 219 -10.91 3.19 -11.76
N PHE A 220 -10.81 3.41 -10.44
CA PHE A 220 -10.00 2.55 -9.56
C PHE A 220 -10.31 1.06 -9.75
N SER A 221 -11.59 0.67 -9.85
CA SER A 221 -11.98 -0.74 -10.02
C SER A 221 -11.42 -1.38 -11.29
N THR A 222 -11.36 -0.62 -12.39
CA THR A 222 -10.82 -1.09 -13.68
C THR A 222 -9.31 -1.23 -13.59
N LEU A 223 -8.63 -0.23 -13.03
CA LEU A 223 -7.19 -0.28 -12.78
C LEU A 223 -6.82 -1.46 -11.86
N ALA A 224 -7.59 -1.67 -10.80
CA ALA A 224 -7.36 -2.76 -9.85
C ALA A 224 -7.49 -4.14 -10.51
N GLY A 225 -8.42 -4.30 -11.46
CA GLY A 225 -8.56 -5.52 -12.26
C GLY A 225 -7.39 -5.75 -13.22
N MET A 226 -6.77 -4.68 -13.72
CA MET A 226 -5.64 -4.76 -14.64
C MET A 226 -4.32 -5.12 -13.94
N ILE A 227 -4.05 -4.53 -12.77
CA ILE A 227 -2.75 -4.66 -12.09
C ILE A 227 -2.73 -5.76 -11.03
N GLY A 228 -3.91 -6.25 -10.64
CA GLY A 228 -4.05 -7.31 -9.65
C GLY A 228 -3.66 -8.69 -10.18
N GLY A 229 -3.65 -9.68 -9.30
CA GLY A 229 -3.43 -11.09 -9.69
C GLY A 229 -1.96 -11.53 -9.77
N GLY A 230 -1.01 -10.70 -9.36
CA GLY A 230 0.39 -11.09 -9.26
C GLY A 230 1.18 -11.00 -10.56
N VAL A 231 0.76 -10.13 -11.49
CA VAL A 231 1.46 -9.83 -12.75
C VAL A 231 2.29 -8.55 -12.62
N GLN A 232 3.38 -8.45 -13.39
CA GLN A 232 4.15 -7.20 -13.50
C GLN A 232 3.53 -6.32 -14.57
N THR A 233 3.25 -5.07 -14.20
CA THR A 233 2.61 -4.09 -15.10
C THR A 233 3.46 -2.82 -15.12
N PRO A 234 4.51 -2.75 -15.96
CA PRO A 234 5.28 -1.52 -16.18
C PRO A 234 4.40 -0.28 -16.30
N GLY A 235 4.70 0.76 -15.51
CA GLY A 235 3.92 2.00 -15.44
C GLY A 235 2.79 1.99 -14.39
N PHE A 236 2.54 0.86 -13.72
CA PHE A 236 1.46 0.73 -12.74
C PHE A 236 1.90 -0.05 -11.50
N ILE A 237 1.61 0.49 -10.30
CA ILE A 237 1.84 -0.24 -9.04
C ILE A 237 0.69 -0.02 -8.05
N GLY A 238 0.32 -1.10 -7.36
CA GLY A 238 -0.45 -1.01 -6.12
C GLY A 238 0.47 -0.71 -4.95
N HIS A 239 0.08 0.21 -4.06
CA HIS A 239 0.88 0.58 -2.89
C HIS A 239 0.01 1.06 -1.72
N SER A 240 0.64 1.24 -0.56
CA SER A 240 0.01 1.84 0.63
C SER A 240 0.05 3.36 0.57
N LYS A 241 -0.81 4.03 1.34
CA LYS A 241 -0.71 5.50 1.53
C LYS A 241 0.62 5.90 2.15
N GLN A 242 1.12 5.08 3.08
CA GLN A 242 2.38 5.33 3.78
C GLN A 242 3.58 5.41 2.83
N TYR A 243 3.57 4.61 1.75
CA TYR A 243 4.67 4.61 0.78
C TYR A 243 4.84 5.95 0.06
N ILE A 244 3.79 6.76 -0.10
CA ILE A 244 3.86 8.06 -0.79
C ILE A 244 4.88 9.01 -0.13
N GLY A 245 4.97 8.97 1.20
CA GLY A 245 5.88 9.81 1.97
C GLY A 245 7.28 9.23 2.17
N SER A 246 7.55 8.05 1.62
CA SER A 246 8.85 7.38 1.71
C SER A 246 9.90 8.07 0.84
N ALA A 247 11.14 8.14 1.32
CA ALA A 247 12.27 8.57 0.50
C ALA A 247 12.54 7.60 -0.68
N LYS A 248 12.07 6.35 -0.58
CA LYS A 248 12.18 5.33 -1.63
C LYS A 248 11.01 5.29 -2.61
N PHE A 249 9.95 6.08 -2.40
CA PHE A 249 8.77 6.12 -3.27
C PHE A 249 9.17 6.34 -4.74
N ILE A 250 9.13 5.29 -5.57
CA ILE A 250 9.55 5.29 -6.98
C ILE A 250 10.85 6.08 -7.23
N SER A 251 11.81 5.98 -6.30
CA SER A 251 13.00 6.85 -6.29
C SER A 251 13.88 6.70 -7.53
N ALA A 252 13.87 5.53 -8.19
CA ALA A 252 14.54 5.31 -9.48
C ALA A 252 13.93 6.13 -10.63
N ASN A 253 12.70 6.64 -10.46
CA ASN A 253 11.98 7.43 -11.45
C ASN A 253 11.78 8.90 -11.05
N GLY A 254 12.54 9.40 -10.05
CA GLY A 254 12.49 10.81 -9.64
C GLY A 254 11.59 11.09 -8.44
N GLY A 255 11.02 10.06 -7.83
CA GLY A 255 10.40 10.20 -6.51
C GLY A 255 9.00 10.81 -6.51
N ALA A 256 8.57 11.27 -5.35
CA ALA A 256 7.27 11.91 -5.14
C ALA A 256 7.10 13.24 -5.89
N LYS A 257 8.20 13.84 -6.40
CA LYS A 257 8.16 15.00 -7.30
C LYS A 257 7.41 14.75 -8.61
N ARG A 258 7.24 13.48 -8.98
CA ARG A 258 6.50 13.06 -10.17
C ARG A 258 4.99 13.10 -9.99
N ILE A 259 4.48 13.25 -8.76
CA ILE A 259 3.04 13.18 -8.49
C ILE A 259 2.38 14.43 -9.06
N VAL A 260 1.68 14.29 -10.18
CA VAL A 260 0.99 15.39 -10.88
C VAL A 260 -0.50 15.40 -10.62
N TRP A 261 -1.08 14.31 -10.12
CA TRP A 261 -2.50 14.21 -9.81
C TRP A 261 -2.76 13.29 -8.62
N MET A 262 -3.70 13.67 -7.76
CA MET A 262 -4.24 12.84 -6.69
C MET A 262 -5.74 13.07 -6.57
N ASP A 263 -6.54 12.06 -6.22
CA ASP A 263 -7.93 12.33 -5.83
C ASP A 263 -7.95 13.26 -4.62
N ARG A 264 -8.92 14.18 -4.58
CA ARG A 264 -8.95 15.29 -3.63
C ARG A 264 -8.97 14.81 -2.18
N ALA A 265 -9.73 13.77 -1.88
CA ALA A 265 -9.82 13.22 -0.53
C ALA A 265 -8.46 12.69 -0.05
N LEU A 266 -7.75 11.93 -0.89
CA LEU A 266 -6.39 11.48 -0.59
C LEU A 266 -5.42 12.65 -0.48
N LYS A 267 -5.51 13.64 -1.37
CA LYS A 267 -4.65 14.83 -1.36
C LYS A 267 -4.80 15.64 -0.07
N GLU A 268 -6.04 15.83 0.40
CA GLU A 268 -6.36 16.51 1.66
C GLU A 268 -5.84 15.73 2.89
N GLU A 269 -5.98 14.40 2.89
CA GLU A 269 -5.43 13.53 3.94
C GLU A 269 -3.89 13.59 3.99
N MET A 270 -3.26 13.65 2.82
CA MET A 270 -1.80 13.60 2.67
C MET A 270 -1.13 14.98 2.75
N VAL A 271 -1.85 16.05 3.10
CA VAL A 271 -1.30 17.43 3.23
C VAL A 271 0.02 17.46 4.02
N PRO A 272 0.16 16.83 5.21
CA PRO A 272 1.42 16.87 5.95
C PRO A 272 2.59 16.22 5.19
N VAL A 273 2.31 15.15 4.45
CA VAL A 273 3.29 14.41 3.65
C VAL A 273 3.69 15.22 2.42
N ILE A 274 2.72 15.75 1.67
CA ILE A 274 2.96 16.56 0.46
C ILE A 274 3.73 17.84 0.81
N ARG A 275 3.40 18.48 1.95
CA ARG A 275 4.16 19.65 2.43
C ARG A 275 5.60 19.30 2.76
N LYS A 276 5.85 18.14 3.39
CA LYS A 276 7.22 17.67 3.66
C LYS A 276 8.00 17.46 2.35
N ILE A 277 7.38 16.84 1.35
CA ILE A 277 7.97 16.66 0.01
C ILE A 277 8.31 18.01 -0.62
N GLY A 278 7.37 18.96 -0.63
CA GLY A 278 7.60 20.31 -1.14
C GLY A 278 8.74 21.02 -0.44
N ASN A 279 8.78 20.99 0.89
CA ASN A 279 9.84 21.61 1.69
C ASN A 279 11.23 21.03 1.40
N GLN A 280 11.35 19.74 1.10
CA GLN A 280 12.62 19.11 0.70
C GLN A 280 13.16 19.66 -0.63
N GLU A 281 12.28 20.16 -1.49
CA GLU A 281 12.60 20.77 -2.78
C GLU A 281 12.60 22.31 -2.72
N GLY A 282 12.41 22.91 -1.53
CA GLY A 282 12.31 24.36 -1.37
C GLY A 282 11.00 24.96 -1.91
N ILE A 283 9.94 24.17 -2.05
CA ILE A 283 8.62 24.59 -2.56
C ILE A 283 7.55 24.48 -1.47
N GLU A 284 7.18 25.63 -0.90
CA GLU A 284 6.17 25.69 0.17
C GLU A 284 4.77 25.27 -0.30
N ASN A 285 4.42 25.60 -1.55
CA ASN A 285 3.09 25.42 -2.12
C ASN A 285 2.98 24.21 -3.07
N PHE A 286 3.84 23.19 -2.93
CA PHE A 286 3.87 22.03 -3.84
C PHE A 286 2.51 21.36 -4.01
N ILE A 287 1.70 21.30 -2.94
CA ILE A 287 0.32 20.78 -2.99
C ILE A 287 -0.58 21.46 -4.03
N ASN A 288 -0.39 22.76 -4.27
CA ASN A 288 -1.16 23.54 -5.25
C ASN A 288 -0.67 23.35 -6.68
N MET A 289 0.41 22.60 -6.87
CA MET A 289 0.96 22.26 -8.17
C MET A 289 0.44 20.89 -8.65
N ILE A 290 0.00 20.03 -7.73
CA ILE A 290 -0.60 18.73 -8.02
C ILE A 290 -2.08 18.94 -8.38
N ALA A 291 -2.54 18.44 -9.52
CA ALA A 291 -3.95 18.46 -9.92
C ALA A 291 -4.80 17.49 -9.06
N ASP A 292 -6.12 17.63 -9.12
CA ASP A 292 -7.08 16.71 -8.51
C ASP A 292 -8.40 16.68 -9.30
N ASP A 293 -9.32 15.83 -8.88
CA ASP A 293 -10.60 15.60 -9.56
C ASP A 293 -11.53 16.83 -9.61
N THR A 294 -11.19 17.93 -8.93
CA THR A 294 -11.94 19.19 -9.03
C THR A 294 -11.42 20.15 -10.08
N ASN A 295 -10.24 19.88 -10.67
CA ASN A 295 -9.61 20.74 -11.68
C ASN A 295 -9.12 20.00 -12.92
N ALA A 296 -8.94 18.68 -12.86
CA ALA A 296 -8.59 17.86 -14.02
C ALA A 296 -9.07 16.41 -13.84
N VAL A 297 -9.76 15.88 -14.85
CA VAL A 297 -10.22 14.49 -14.94
C VAL A 297 -9.67 13.77 -16.18
N THR A 298 -9.03 14.48 -17.11
CA THR A 298 -8.30 13.92 -18.25
C THR A 298 -6.80 14.21 -18.17
N GLU A 299 -5.97 13.42 -18.85
CA GLU A 299 -4.52 13.65 -18.91
C GLU A 299 -4.15 15.02 -19.53
N GLU A 300 -4.93 15.48 -20.51
CA GLU A 300 -4.77 16.79 -21.15
C GLU A 300 -5.03 17.94 -20.16
N GLU A 301 -6.11 17.85 -19.38
CA GLU A 301 -6.43 18.84 -18.34
C GLU A 301 -5.35 18.85 -17.24
N VAL A 302 -4.80 17.68 -16.88
CA VAL A 302 -3.68 17.59 -15.94
C VAL A 302 -2.47 18.32 -16.51
N LEU A 303 -2.09 18.05 -17.76
CA LEU A 303 -0.96 18.71 -18.42
C LEU A 303 -1.13 20.24 -18.44
N GLU A 304 -2.31 20.74 -18.79
CA GLU A 304 -2.61 22.17 -18.74
C GLU A 304 -2.45 22.76 -17.34
N TYR A 305 -2.99 22.08 -16.32
CA TYR A 305 -2.93 22.52 -14.93
C TYR A 305 -1.48 22.61 -14.45
N ILE A 306 -0.72 21.53 -14.60
CA ILE A 306 0.65 21.46 -14.10
C ILE A 306 1.58 22.42 -14.84
N THR A 307 1.30 22.71 -16.12
CA THR A 307 2.02 23.72 -16.90
C THR A 307 1.78 25.12 -16.34
N LYS A 308 0.52 25.49 -16.09
CA LYS A 308 0.16 26.78 -15.45
C LYS A 308 0.77 26.93 -14.06
N LYS A 309 0.97 25.80 -13.35
CA LYS A 309 1.58 25.77 -12.01
C LYS A 309 3.11 25.60 -12.03
N ASN A 310 3.74 25.46 -13.20
CA ASN A 310 5.17 25.18 -13.35
C ASN A 310 5.64 23.97 -12.51
N HIS A 311 4.91 22.86 -12.60
CA HIS A 311 5.16 21.66 -11.80
C HIS A 311 6.54 21.04 -12.08
N LEU A 312 7.19 20.55 -11.02
CA LEU A 312 8.53 19.95 -11.08
C LEU A 312 8.69 18.84 -12.11
N ALA A 313 7.67 18.00 -12.28
CA ALA A 313 7.69 16.89 -13.24
C ALA A 313 8.02 17.33 -14.69
N LEU A 314 7.68 18.56 -15.07
CA LEU A 314 7.90 19.09 -16.42
C LEU A 314 9.38 19.32 -16.75
N SER A 315 10.23 19.50 -15.74
CA SER A 315 11.67 19.78 -15.91
C SER A 315 12.57 18.60 -15.55
N LEU A 316 12.00 17.50 -15.04
CA LEU A 316 12.74 16.28 -14.77
C LEU A 316 13.08 15.54 -16.09
N PRO A 317 14.12 14.68 -16.09
CA PRO A 317 14.41 13.80 -17.22
C PRO A 317 13.15 13.05 -17.69
N ALA A 318 13.09 12.66 -18.95
CA ALA A 318 11.98 11.88 -19.46
C ALA A 318 11.84 10.57 -18.66
N LEU A 319 10.60 10.19 -18.35
CA LEU A 319 10.29 8.95 -17.61
C LEU A 319 10.50 7.71 -18.49
N PHE A 320 10.55 7.90 -19.82
CA PHE A 320 10.75 6.93 -20.89
C PHE A 320 11.47 7.59 -22.07
#